data_AF-A0A5B7JG18-F1
#
_entry.id   AF-A0A5B7JG18-F1
#
_cell.length_a   1.000
_cell.length_b   1.000
_cell.length_c   1.000
_cell.angle_alpha   90.00
_cell.angle_beta   90.00
_cell.angle_gamma   90.00
#
_symmetry.space_group_name_H-M   'P 1'
#
loop_
_entity.id
_entity.type
_entity.pdbx_description
1 polymer ?
#
loop_
_entity_poly.entity_id
_entity_poly.type
_entity_poly.pdbx_seq_one_letter_code
_entity_poly.pdbx_strand_id
1 'polypeptide(L)'
;MCLYVCVFVCYRCSRLGLVCLAYMWRRDQSELLQEMVACGLDAILIKVAAIGLHPRKHLGKSISQMMSYLEKMKEKYHVNVCGEGGEYETFTLDCPLFRKRIVV
;
A
#
# COMPACT_ATOMS: atom_id res chain seq x y z
N MET A 1 -13.26 -3.12 2.11
CA MET A 1 -13.01 -2.62 0.74
C MET A 1 -12.40 -3.70 -0.17
N CYS A 2 -11.28 -4.34 0.22
CA CYS A 2 -10.57 -5.31 -0.64
C CYS A 2 -11.41 -6.49 -1.16
N LEU A 3 -12.31 -7.07 -0.34
CA LEU A 3 -13.16 -8.17 -0.78
C LEU A 3 -14.06 -7.78 -1.96
N TYR A 4 -14.68 -6.61 -1.88
CA TYR A 4 -15.55 -6.12 -2.94
C TYR A 4 -14.78 -5.91 -4.24
N VAL A 5 -13.62 -5.25 -4.17
CA VAL A 5 -12.76 -5.00 -5.33
C VAL A 5 -12.29 -6.32 -5.96
N CYS A 6 -11.82 -7.26 -5.15
CA CYS A 6 -11.36 -8.56 -5.63
C CYS A 6 -12.47 -9.35 -6.34
N VAL A 7 -13.64 -9.49 -5.69
CA VAL A 7 -14.79 -10.22 -6.27
C VAL A 7 -15.26 -9.56 -7.56
N PHE A 8 -15.35 -8.23 -7.58
CA PHE A 8 -15.74 -7.48 -8.77
C PHE A 8 -14.78 -7.75 -9.94
N VAL A 9 -13.47 -7.64 -9.72
CA VAL A 9 -12.45 -7.87 -10.76
C VAL A 9 -12.49 -9.32 -11.24
N CYS A 10 -12.48 -10.29 -10.33
CA CYS A 10 -12.45 -11.70 -10.72
C CYS A 10 -13.73 -12.14 -11.45
N TYR A 11 -14.89 -11.57 -11.11
CA TYR A 11 -16.13 -11.78 -11.87
C TYR A 11 -15.99 -11.31 -13.32
N ARG A 12 -15.35 -10.15 -13.57
CA ARG A 12 -15.11 -9.64 -14.92
C ARG A 12 -14.11 -10.50 -15.68
N CYS A 13 -13.03 -10.95 -15.05
CA CYS A 13 -12.06 -11.87 -15.65
C CYS A 13 -12.73 -13.18 -16.09
N SER A 14 -13.57 -13.76 -15.22
CA SER A 14 -14.31 -15.00 -15.51
C SER A 14 -15.19 -14.88 -16.75
N ARG A 15 -15.89 -13.75 -16.92
CA ARG A 15 -16.72 -13.48 -18.11
C ARG A 15 -15.92 -13.40 -19.42
N LEU A 16 -14.62 -13.15 -19.34
CA LEU A 16 -13.71 -13.04 -20.49
C LEU A 16 -12.86 -14.31 -20.69
N GLY A 17 -13.06 -15.35 -19.88
CA GLY A 17 -12.22 -16.56 -19.90
C GLY A 17 -10.79 -16.31 -19.38
N LEU A 18 -10.58 -15.26 -18.58
CA LEU A 18 -9.28 -14.91 -18.01
C LEU A 18 -9.14 -15.45 -16.58
N VAL A 19 -7.92 -15.82 -16.21
CA VAL A 19 -7.55 -16.18 -14.83
C VAL A 19 -7.26 -14.92 -14.02
N CYS A 20 -7.93 -14.78 -12.87
CA CYS A 20 -7.71 -13.69 -11.93
C CYS A 20 -6.52 -14.04 -11.01
N LEU A 21 -5.42 -13.28 -11.07
CA LEU A 21 -4.24 -13.49 -10.22
C LEU A 21 -4.18 -12.39 -9.16
N ALA A 22 -4.41 -12.75 -7.90
CA ALA A 22 -4.45 -11.83 -6.76
C ALA A 22 -3.37 -12.18 -5.72
N TYR A 23 -2.10 -11.97 -6.07
CA TYR A 23 -0.94 -12.42 -5.28
C TYR A 23 -0.84 -11.83 -3.87
N MET A 24 -1.44 -10.66 -3.62
CA MET A 24 -1.42 -10.01 -2.30
C MET A 24 -2.67 -10.33 -1.46
N TRP A 25 -3.60 -11.14 -1.97
CA TRP A 25 -4.87 -11.41 -1.30
C TRP A 25 -4.69 -12.19 0.01
N ARG A 26 -5.33 -11.70 1.08
CA ARG A 26 -5.32 -12.32 2.44
C ARG A 26 -3.92 -12.51 3.04
N ARG A 27 -2.92 -11.75 2.58
CA ARG A 27 -1.61 -11.71 3.23
C ARG A 27 -1.66 -10.83 4.48
N ASP A 28 -0.75 -11.10 5.42
CA ASP A 28 -0.56 -10.19 6.56
C ASP A 28 0.01 -8.86 6.07
N GLN A 29 -0.57 -7.76 6.55
CA GLN A 29 -0.25 -6.42 6.08
C GLN A 29 1.11 -5.93 6.57
N SER A 30 1.49 -6.33 7.79
CA SER A 30 2.77 -5.95 8.37
C SER A 30 3.91 -6.64 7.66
N GLU A 31 3.77 -7.96 7.43
CA GLU A 31 4.71 -8.75 6.62
C GLU A 31 4.81 -8.21 5.19
N LEU A 32 3.67 -7.93 4.55
CA LEU A 32 3.62 -7.41 3.19
C LEU A 32 4.34 -6.06 3.07
N LEU A 33 4.13 -5.13 4.01
CA LEU A 33 4.82 -3.84 4.00
C LEU A 33 6.33 -4.02 4.19
N GLN A 34 6.76 -4.92 5.07
CA GLN A 34 8.17 -5.23 5.27
C GLN A 34 8.81 -5.80 4.00
N GLU A 35 8.14 -6.72 3.32
CA GLU A 35 8.61 -7.28 2.04
C GLU A 35 8.72 -6.21 0.95
N MET A 36 7.74 -5.31 0.83
CA MET A 36 7.80 -4.22 -0.14
C MET A 36 9.06 -3.36 0.06
N VAL A 37 9.36 -3.02 1.31
CA VAL A 37 10.56 -2.27 1.67
C VAL A 37 11.83 -3.09 1.38
N ALA A 38 11.84 -4.37 1.74
CA ALA A 38 12.99 -5.27 1.51
C ALA A 38 13.26 -5.50 0.02
N CYS A 39 12.21 -5.53 -0.82
CA CYS A 39 12.32 -5.61 -2.26
C CYS A 39 12.81 -4.30 -2.91
N GLY A 40 13.10 -3.25 -2.15
CA GLY A 40 13.58 -1.98 -2.67
C GLY A 40 12.51 -1.12 -3.35
N LEU A 41 11.24 -1.27 -2.95
CA LEU A 41 10.17 -0.38 -3.40
C LEU A 41 10.30 0.99 -2.71
N ASP A 42 10.59 2.03 -3.49
CA ASP A 42 10.63 3.41 -3.02
C ASP A 42 9.34 4.12 -3.40
N ALA A 43 8.41 4.19 -2.46
CA ALA A 43 7.14 4.87 -2.62
C ALA A 43 6.93 5.90 -1.52
N ILE A 44 6.41 7.08 -1.89
CA ILE A 44 6.13 8.19 -0.98
C ILE A 44 4.64 8.34 -0.72
N LEU A 45 4.27 8.84 0.47
CA LEU A 45 2.89 9.17 0.79
C LEU A 45 2.48 10.48 0.09
N ILE A 46 1.42 10.43 -0.72
CA ILE A 46 0.87 11.58 -1.46
C ILE A 46 -0.48 12.07 -0.91
N LYS A 47 -1.15 11.25 -0.10
CA LYS A 47 -2.40 11.59 0.58
C LYS A 47 -2.43 10.86 1.92
N VAL A 48 -3.05 11.47 2.94
CA VAL A 48 -3.39 10.82 4.21
C VAL A 48 -4.81 11.18 4.62
N ALA A 49 -5.56 10.22 5.17
CA ALA A 49 -6.97 10.34 5.53
C ALA A 49 -7.37 9.43 6.70
N ALA A 50 -6.47 9.20 7.66
CA ALA A 50 -6.76 8.42 8.87
C ALA A 50 -6.31 9.13 10.15
N ILE A 51 -6.95 8.77 11.27
CA ILE A 51 -6.56 9.26 12.58
C ILE A 51 -5.09 8.93 12.87
N GLY A 52 -4.37 9.87 13.48
CA GLY A 52 -2.93 9.76 13.71
C GLY A 52 -2.08 10.15 12.51
N LEU A 53 -2.59 10.08 11.26
CA LEU A 53 -1.83 10.56 10.11
C LEU A 53 -2.01 12.07 9.89
N HIS A 54 -0.90 12.81 9.92
CA HIS A 54 -0.89 14.26 9.76
C HIS A 54 -0.23 14.68 8.44
N PRO A 55 -0.95 15.39 7.55
CA PRO A 55 -0.41 15.79 6.25
C PRO A 55 0.94 16.50 6.34
N ARG A 56 1.07 17.48 7.25
CA ARG A 56 2.30 18.27 7.45
C ARG A 56 3.52 17.45 7.92
N LYS A 57 3.29 16.27 8.52
CA LYS A 57 4.37 15.43 9.08
C LYS A 57 4.70 14.22 8.22
N HIS A 58 3.76 13.74 7.41
CA HIS A 58 3.84 12.43 6.77
C HIS A 58 3.84 12.49 5.23
N LEU A 59 3.27 13.53 4.61
CA LEU A 59 3.33 13.66 3.16
C LEU A 59 4.78 13.81 2.69
N GLY A 60 5.11 13.17 1.57
CA GLY A 60 6.45 13.13 0.99
C GLY A 60 7.42 12.17 1.68
N LYS A 61 7.06 11.57 2.82
CA LYS A 61 7.88 10.51 3.42
C LYS A 61 7.70 9.20 2.67
N SER A 62 8.78 8.43 2.60
CA SER A 62 8.74 7.10 2.02
C SER A 62 8.02 6.10 2.94
N ILE A 63 7.50 5.02 2.36
CA ILE A 63 6.88 3.92 3.09
C ILE A 63 7.86 3.28 4.09
N SER A 64 9.15 3.20 3.75
CA SER A 64 10.19 2.67 4.64
C SER A 64 10.38 3.54 5.88
N GLN A 65 10.37 4.86 5.72
CA GLN A 65 10.40 5.82 6.84
C GLN A 65 9.13 5.78 7.70
N MET A 66 7.98 5.44 7.08
CA MET A 66 6.69 5.42 7.76
C MET A 66 6.35 4.08 8.40
N MET A 67 7.04 2.98 8.03
CA MET A 67 6.72 1.62 8.46
C MET A 67 6.53 1.48 9.98
N SER A 68 7.54 1.86 10.78
CA SER A 68 7.44 1.78 12.25
C SER A 68 6.37 2.68 12.85
N TYR A 69 6.02 3.77 12.17
CA TYR A 69 4.93 4.65 12.60
C TYR A 69 3.56 4.02 12.33
N LEU A 70 3.38 3.42 11.15
CA LEU A 70 2.15 2.76 10.74
C LEU A 70 1.83 1.56 11.64
N GLU A 71 2.83 0.78 12.06
CA GLU A 71 2.66 -0.29 13.06
C GLU A 71 2.10 0.24 14.39
N LYS A 72 2.64 1.36 14.89
CA LYS A 72 2.12 1.99 16.11
C LYS A 72 0.69 2.50 15.93
N MET A 73 0.33 2.97 14.73
CA MET A 73 -1.04 3.41 14.42
C MET A 73 -2.01 2.23 14.29
N LYS A 74 -1.55 1.09 13.79
CA LYS A 74 -2.30 -0.18 13.79
C LYS A 74 -2.66 -0.60 15.22
N GLU A 75 -1.70 -0.57 16.13
CA GLU A 75 -1.92 -0.92 17.54
C GLU A 75 -2.87 0.06 18.24
N LYS A 76 -2.68 1.36 18.01
CA LYS A 76 -3.40 2.41 18.75
C LYS A 76 -4.80 2.72 18.20
N TYR A 77 -4.94 2.67 16.88
CA TYR A 77 -6.14 3.16 16.19
C TYR A 77 -6.70 2.16 15.17
N HIS A 78 -6.13 0.95 15.09
CA HIS A 78 -6.54 -0.08 14.12
C HIS A 78 -6.48 0.40 12.67
N VAL A 79 -5.53 1.30 12.37
CA VAL A 79 -5.22 1.73 11.00
C VAL A 79 -4.66 0.55 10.21
N ASN A 80 -5.11 0.38 8.96
CA ASN A 80 -4.53 -0.61 8.06
C ASN A 80 -3.10 -0.20 7.68
N VAL A 81 -2.13 -1.08 7.94
CA VAL A 81 -0.71 -0.80 7.73
C VAL A 81 -0.38 -0.59 6.25
N CYS A 82 -1.14 -1.20 5.34
CA CYS A 82 -0.97 -1.04 3.90
C CYS A 82 -1.89 0.01 3.27
N GLY A 83 -2.73 0.71 4.06
CA GLY A 83 -3.62 1.75 3.56
C GLY A 83 -4.81 1.24 2.72
N GLU A 84 -5.16 -0.05 2.82
CA GLU A 84 -6.23 -0.66 1.99
C GLU A 84 -7.62 -0.03 2.15
N GLY A 85 -7.88 0.62 3.28
CA GLY A 85 -9.11 1.33 3.59
C GLY A 85 -9.15 2.76 3.01
N GLY A 86 -8.09 3.18 2.33
CA GLY A 86 -7.91 4.56 1.87
C GLY A 86 -7.32 5.48 2.94
N GLU A 87 -6.66 4.91 3.96
CA GLU A 87 -6.03 5.66 5.05
C GLU A 87 -4.89 6.56 4.55
N TYR A 88 -4.21 6.15 3.50
CA TYR A 88 -3.25 6.95 2.76
C TYR A 88 -3.11 6.43 1.34
N GLU A 89 -2.57 7.26 0.45
CA GLU A 89 -2.23 6.87 -0.91
C GLU A 89 -0.73 7.08 -1.13
N THR A 90 -0.13 6.23 -1.97
CA THR A 90 1.30 6.30 -2.27
C THR A 90 1.57 6.49 -3.75
N PHE A 91 2.76 7.02 -4.04
CA PHE A 91 3.30 7.12 -5.39
C PHE A 91 4.70 6.52 -5.41
N THR A 92 4.91 5.52 -6.28
CA THR A 92 6.20 4.83 -6.41
C THR A 92 7.16 5.66 -7.27
N LEU A 93 8.25 6.12 -6.66
CA LEU A 93 9.32 6.85 -7.33
C LEU A 93 10.33 5.92 -8.00
N ASP A 94 10.59 4.76 -7.38
CA ASP A 94 11.56 3.78 -7.88
C ASP A 94 11.25 2.37 -7.38
N CYS A 95 11.69 1.38 -8.15
CA CYS A 95 11.74 -0.03 -7.72
C CYS A 95 12.70 -0.81 -8.65
N PRO A 96 13.12 -2.04 -8.30
CA PRO A 96 14.09 -2.79 -9.12
C PRO A 96 13.67 -3.05 -10.57
N LEU A 97 12.37 -2.94 -10.88
CA LEU A 97 11.84 -3.11 -12.23
C LEU A 97 11.91 -1.82 -13.06
N PHE A 98 12.12 -0.66 -12.43
CA PHE A 98 12.16 0.62 -13.13
C PHE A 98 13.51 0.80 -13.83
N ARG A 99 13.47 1.24 -15.10
CA ARG A 99 14.69 1.60 -15.85
C ARG A 99 15.25 2.96 -15.44
N LYS A 100 14.39 3.84 -14.92
CA LYS A 100 14.72 5.19 -14.48
C LYS A 100 13.85 5.54 -13.28
N ARG A 101 14.46 6.20 -12.31
CA ARG A 101 13.79 6.79 -11.15
C ARG A 101 13.04 8.07 -11.53
N ILE A 102 11.93 8.32 -10.84
CA ILE A 102 11.20 9.59 -10.88
C ILE A 102 11.75 10.51 -9.78
N VAL A 103 12.09 11.75 -10.15
CA VAL A 103 12.58 12.79 -9.24
C VAL A 103 11.49 13.83 -9.06
N VAL A 104 11.22 14.21 -7.81
CA VAL A 104 10.19 15.20 -7.41
C VAL A 104 10.85 16.53 -7.08
#